data_AF-A0AAD4DV04-F1
#
_entry.id   AF-A0AAD4DV04-F1
#
_cell.length_a   1.000
_cell.length_b   1.000
_cell.length_c   1.000
_cell.angle_alpha   90.00
_cell.angle_beta   90.00
_cell.angle_gamma   90.00
#
_symmetry.space_group_name_H-M   'P 1'
#
loop_
_entity.id
_entity.type
_entity.pdbx_description
1 polymer ?
#
loop_
_entity_poly.entity_id
_entity_poly.type
_entity_poly.pdbx_seq_one_letter_code
_entity_poly.pdbx_strand_id
1 'polypeptide(L)'
;MALAIKDDDAVKTPKYFPPLLSKKFNITDVKQDALKWDKEWEAAIASSTAADVLKEMSCFLDDSGFTPDAMEFFHQDLRRVQDNVAKILHDLFDKGHFDTIWLLLNVTEKKRHINEGLKGACEARTLWGQDCRALCLEVTVSNLLMQGGKGFVDFLARILESSESSLQPAFLPNSWWEQASNLPNPWWEQTPATDVPPRGQVSQSTKLLFEVATINRNKFISKLFSVISDITNRSEGMKGVLHFMENTKGYVARAVAQAKMTFRDKPLVCCENCTKTPEEIGQGVRFMVYSVCKAKLNFEIHYCSQSCQKQDWSLHKRACGKKSVSKGLSGTKGDSLWAFSNSNPTAEMLRNFDKEGRQLTSLRDIGVNPCKGKRTPAAEHQAEMLEADRNVDYFLFTASGEAVRFVIDDPGAKMIFQINCGWVMTQVTSDTGVEAMGEYILKVMSRYPRLSRSIILKQLCEEHRAGTTEKIMWLEKKSREHGDSTFIESWVKDSSPLFGGWSWLGLL
;
A
#
# COMPACT_ATOMS: atom_id res chain seq x y z
N MET A 1 13.38 -12.41 18.96
CA MET A 1 13.35 -13.76 19.57
C MET A 1 14.02 -14.74 18.61
N ALA A 2 15.33 -14.97 18.76
CA ALA A 2 16.09 -15.83 17.85
C ALA A 2 15.95 -17.29 18.28
N LEU A 3 15.10 -18.06 17.59
CA LEU A 3 15.02 -19.51 17.78
C LEU A 3 16.24 -20.16 17.13
N ALA A 4 17.22 -20.53 17.96
CA ALA A 4 18.34 -21.37 17.54
C ALA A 4 17.83 -22.79 17.27
N ILE A 5 17.55 -23.07 16.00
CA ILE A 5 17.29 -24.44 15.53
C ILE A 5 18.61 -25.21 15.66
N LYS A 6 18.62 -26.26 16.47
CA LYS A 6 19.74 -27.22 16.49
C LYS A 6 19.68 -28.02 15.18
N ASP A 7 20.75 -27.94 14.39
CA ASP A 7 21.04 -28.90 13.30
C ASP A 7 21.43 -30.23 13.99
N ASP A 8 20.45 -31.03 14.38
CA ASP A 8 20.66 -32.44 14.75
C ASP A 8 20.72 -33.30 13.46
N ASP A 9 21.61 -34.30 13.49
CA ASP A 9 22.01 -35.22 12.43
C ASP A 9 22.78 -34.68 11.21
N ALA A 10 24.03 -35.15 11.08
CA ALA A 10 24.97 -34.85 10.01
C ALA A 10 24.66 -35.58 8.69
N VAL A 11 23.43 -35.47 8.21
CA VAL A 11 23.10 -35.78 6.82
C VAL A 11 23.96 -34.88 5.94
N LYS A 12 24.78 -35.48 5.05
CA LYS A 12 25.61 -34.71 4.10
C LYS A 12 24.70 -33.83 3.27
N THR A 13 24.68 -32.52 3.58
CA THR A 13 23.85 -31.55 2.86
C THR A 13 24.11 -31.67 1.36
N PRO A 14 23.06 -31.78 0.51
CA PRO A 14 23.24 -31.79 -0.93
C PRO A 14 24.13 -30.65 -1.38
N LYS A 15 25.08 -30.93 -2.28
CA LYS A 15 25.88 -29.87 -2.89
C LYS A 15 24.91 -28.97 -3.67
N TYR A 16 24.90 -27.67 -3.37
CA TYR A 16 24.13 -26.69 -4.14
C TYR A 16 24.46 -26.81 -5.62
N PHE A 17 23.45 -26.71 -6.48
CA PHE A 17 23.71 -26.62 -7.91
C PHE A 17 24.46 -25.31 -8.21
N PRO A 18 25.38 -25.31 -9.20
CA PRO A 18 26.02 -24.09 -9.63
C PRO A 18 24.98 -23.11 -10.17
N PRO A 19 25.22 -21.78 -10.13
CA PRO A 19 24.33 -20.80 -10.77
C PRO A 19 24.20 -21.09 -12.28
N LEU A 20 22.99 -21.42 -12.72
CA LEU A 20 22.63 -21.77 -14.10
C LEU A 20 21.98 -20.58 -14.79
N LEU A 21 20.84 -20.13 -14.25
CA LEU A 21 20.01 -19.07 -14.80
C LEU A 21 20.67 -17.71 -14.61
N SER A 22 21.20 -17.42 -13.42
CA SER A 22 21.97 -16.19 -13.17
C SER A 22 23.17 -16.08 -14.11
N LYS A 23 23.85 -17.19 -14.43
CA LYS A 23 24.91 -17.22 -15.44
C LYS A 23 24.37 -17.01 -16.86
N LYS A 24 23.28 -17.69 -17.25
CA LYS A 24 22.64 -17.54 -18.58
C LYS A 24 22.21 -16.11 -18.87
N PHE A 25 21.63 -15.43 -17.88
CA PHE A 25 21.12 -14.06 -18.02
C PHE A 25 22.13 -12.97 -17.62
N ASN A 26 23.37 -13.33 -17.26
CA ASN A 26 24.42 -12.42 -16.77
C ASN A 26 24.00 -11.57 -15.55
N ILE A 27 23.27 -12.17 -14.61
CA ILE A 27 22.79 -11.51 -13.39
C ILE A 27 23.96 -11.26 -12.44
N THR A 28 24.06 -10.03 -11.95
CA THR A 28 25.00 -9.58 -10.90
C THR A 28 24.72 -10.33 -9.60
N ASP A 29 25.74 -10.77 -8.84
CA ASP A 29 25.52 -11.42 -7.55
C ASP A 29 24.81 -10.47 -6.56
N VAL A 30 23.80 -10.99 -5.83
CA VAL A 30 22.99 -10.20 -4.86
C VAL A 30 23.82 -9.51 -3.78
N LYS A 31 25.01 -10.04 -3.45
CA LYS A 31 25.94 -9.46 -2.46
C LYS A 31 26.79 -8.33 -3.03
N GLN A 32 26.89 -8.20 -4.36
CA GLN A 32 27.61 -7.11 -5.02
C GLN A 32 26.72 -5.88 -5.19
N ASP A 33 25.52 -6.06 -5.75
CA ASP A 33 24.53 -4.98 -5.92
C ASP A 33 23.11 -5.57 -5.99
N ALA A 34 22.41 -5.58 -4.85
CA ALA A 34 21.04 -6.08 -4.74
C ALA A 34 20.02 -5.28 -5.59
N LEU A 35 20.28 -3.98 -5.87
CA LEU A 35 19.40 -3.15 -6.70
C LEU A 35 19.58 -3.41 -8.20
N LYS A 36 20.78 -3.82 -8.61
CA LYS A 36 21.07 -4.27 -9.98
C LYS A 36 20.57 -5.71 -10.19
N TRP A 37 20.86 -6.61 -9.23
CA TRP A 37 20.37 -7.99 -9.20
C TRP A 37 18.84 -8.08 -9.38
N ASP A 38 18.05 -7.31 -8.64
CA ASP A 38 16.58 -7.38 -8.74
C ASP A 38 16.06 -6.89 -10.10
N LYS A 39 16.62 -5.79 -10.64
CA LYS A 39 16.26 -5.29 -11.97
C LYS A 39 16.63 -6.26 -13.09
N GLU A 40 17.78 -6.91 -12.98
CA GLU A 40 18.24 -7.90 -13.96
C GLU A 40 17.34 -9.14 -13.92
N TRP A 41 16.89 -9.57 -12.74
CA TRP A 41 15.86 -10.62 -12.63
C TRP A 41 14.48 -10.19 -13.13
N GLU A 42 13.99 -8.99 -12.80
CA GLU A 42 12.73 -8.47 -13.34
C GLU A 42 12.77 -8.47 -14.88
N ALA A 43 13.89 -8.07 -15.49
CA ALA A 43 14.09 -8.10 -16.94
C ALA A 43 14.18 -9.52 -17.52
N ALA A 44 14.91 -10.43 -16.87
CA ALA A 44 15.07 -11.82 -17.32
C ALA A 44 13.76 -12.61 -17.24
N ILE A 45 12.97 -12.41 -16.18
CA ILE A 45 11.66 -13.05 -16.03
C ILE A 45 10.67 -12.45 -17.05
N ALA A 46 10.69 -11.13 -17.28
CA ALA A 46 9.83 -10.50 -18.29
C ALA A 46 10.16 -10.93 -19.73
N SER A 47 11.37 -11.47 -20.00
CA SER A 47 11.78 -12.00 -21.30
C SER A 47 11.65 -13.52 -21.45
N SER A 48 11.18 -14.22 -20.41
CA SER A 48 11.13 -15.69 -20.37
C SER A 48 9.72 -16.21 -20.04
N THR A 49 9.34 -17.36 -20.60
CA THR A 49 8.18 -18.11 -20.09
C THR A 49 8.58 -18.98 -18.91
N ALA A 50 7.62 -19.41 -18.08
CA ALA A 50 7.86 -20.39 -17.02
C ALA A 50 8.42 -21.72 -17.59
N ALA A 51 8.06 -22.03 -18.83
CA ALA A 51 8.55 -23.18 -19.56
C ALA A 51 10.03 -23.08 -19.93
N ASP A 52 10.48 -21.92 -20.41
CA ASP A 52 11.91 -21.68 -20.71
C ASP A 52 12.76 -21.81 -19.43
N VAL A 53 12.26 -21.29 -18.31
CA VAL A 53 12.91 -21.39 -16.99
C VAL A 53 12.99 -22.85 -16.53
N LEU A 54 11.89 -23.61 -16.61
CA LEU A 54 11.89 -25.03 -16.23
C LEU A 54 12.81 -25.86 -17.12
N LYS A 55 12.79 -25.63 -18.45
CA LYS A 55 13.62 -26.34 -19.43
C LYS A 55 15.12 -26.17 -19.15
N GLU A 56 15.55 -24.97 -18.80
CA GLU A 56 16.96 -24.71 -18.46
C GLU A 56 17.36 -25.38 -17.14
N MET A 57 16.43 -25.56 -16.19
CA MET A 57 16.68 -26.34 -14.98
C MET A 57 16.81 -27.85 -15.26
N SER A 58 16.00 -28.43 -16.15
CA SER A 58 16.08 -29.87 -16.49
C SER A 58 17.39 -30.27 -17.14
N CYS A 59 18.00 -29.38 -17.94
CA CYS A 59 19.27 -29.66 -18.63
C CYS A 59 20.43 -30.08 -17.69
N PHE A 60 20.31 -29.88 -16.38
CA PHE A 60 21.34 -30.14 -15.38
C PHE A 60 20.91 -31.11 -14.27
N LEU A 61 19.73 -31.71 -14.39
CA LEU A 61 19.15 -32.56 -13.35
C LEU A 61 19.00 -33.99 -13.87
N ASP A 62 19.61 -34.92 -13.14
CA ASP A 62 19.37 -36.34 -13.30
C ASP A 62 18.20 -36.73 -12.37
N ASP A 63 17.09 -37.14 -12.99
CA ASP A 63 15.87 -37.54 -12.28
C ASP A 63 16.07 -38.79 -11.40
N SER A 64 17.18 -39.54 -11.57
CA SER A 64 17.54 -40.65 -10.69
C SER A 64 17.70 -40.23 -9.22
N GLY A 65 17.99 -38.95 -8.95
CA GLY A 65 18.10 -38.39 -7.61
C GLY A 65 16.76 -38.14 -6.89
N PHE A 66 15.62 -38.15 -7.59
CA PHE A 66 14.31 -37.82 -7.03
C PHE A 66 13.47 -39.08 -6.76
N THR A 67 13.94 -39.92 -5.84
CA THR A 67 13.20 -41.08 -5.35
C THR A 67 11.91 -40.67 -4.62
N PRO A 68 10.92 -41.58 -4.45
CA PRO A 68 9.73 -41.29 -3.64
C PRO A 68 10.06 -40.80 -2.22
N ASP A 69 11.05 -41.40 -1.57
CA ASP A 69 11.51 -41.00 -0.24
C ASP A 69 12.12 -39.59 -0.23
N ALA A 70 12.84 -39.20 -1.30
CA ALA A 70 13.38 -37.86 -1.45
C ALA A 70 12.26 -36.82 -1.67
N MET A 71 11.22 -37.17 -2.45
CA MET A 71 10.05 -36.32 -2.63
C MET A 71 9.25 -36.13 -1.33
N GLU A 72 9.05 -37.21 -0.56
CA GLU A 72 8.43 -37.15 0.75
C GLU A 72 9.24 -36.25 1.71
N PHE A 73 10.57 -36.38 1.74
CA PHE A 73 11.44 -35.47 2.50
C PHE A 73 11.28 -34.00 2.05
N PHE A 74 11.22 -33.74 0.74
CA PHE A 74 11.01 -32.38 0.22
C PHE A 74 9.65 -31.80 0.63
N HIS A 75 8.60 -32.62 0.65
CA HIS A 75 7.26 -32.24 1.12
C HIS A 75 7.23 -31.97 2.62
N GLN A 76 7.78 -32.85 3.44
CA GLN A 76 7.85 -32.67 4.89
C GLN A 76 8.64 -31.41 5.28
N ASP A 77 9.77 -31.15 4.61
CA ASP A 77 10.55 -29.93 4.89
C ASP A 77 9.84 -28.65 4.40
N LEU A 78 9.12 -28.70 3.27
CA LEU A 78 8.27 -27.57 2.87
C LEU A 78 7.13 -27.33 3.87
N ARG A 79 6.42 -28.38 4.30
CA ARG A 79 5.36 -28.29 5.31
C ARG A 79 5.90 -27.67 6.60
N ARG A 80 7.03 -28.16 7.10
CA ARG A 80 7.74 -27.61 8.26
C ARG A 80 8.09 -26.12 8.09
N VAL A 81 8.51 -25.70 6.90
CA VAL A 81 8.76 -24.27 6.61
C VAL A 81 7.45 -23.47 6.63
N GLN A 82 6.36 -23.99 6.04
CA GLN A 82 5.05 -23.34 6.01
C GLN A 82 4.41 -23.23 7.40
N ASP A 83 4.49 -24.26 8.25
CA ASP A 83 4.00 -24.22 9.63
C ASP A 83 4.69 -23.11 10.45
N ASN A 84 6.02 -22.99 10.30
CA ASN A 84 6.78 -21.93 10.94
C ASN A 84 6.39 -20.54 10.41
N VAL A 85 6.19 -20.40 9.10
CA VAL A 85 5.74 -19.14 8.48
C VAL A 85 4.33 -18.77 8.91
N ALA A 86 3.37 -19.70 8.91
CA ALA A 86 2.00 -19.48 9.35
C ALA A 86 1.96 -19.00 10.81
N LYS A 87 2.68 -19.68 11.71
CA LYS A 87 2.81 -19.26 13.11
C LYS A 87 3.36 -17.84 13.25
N ILE A 88 4.42 -17.51 12.51
CA ILE A 88 5.02 -16.17 12.49
C ILE A 88 4.02 -15.12 11.96
N LEU A 89 3.28 -15.44 10.91
CA LEU A 89 2.27 -14.56 10.31
C LEU A 89 1.07 -14.33 11.23
N HIS A 90 0.57 -15.33 11.95
CA HIS A 90 -0.42 -15.14 13.02
C HIS A 90 0.10 -14.18 14.09
N ASP A 91 1.30 -14.42 14.62
CA ASP A 91 1.89 -13.54 15.65
C ASP A 91 2.03 -12.09 15.15
N LEU A 92 2.33 -11.87 13.86
CA LEU A 92 2.39 -10.55 13.24
C LEU A 92 1.02 -9.88 13.04
N PHE A 93 0.05 -10.60 12.48
CA PHE A 93 -1.26 -10.04 12.13
C PHE A 93 -2.16 -9.88 13.36
N ASP A 94 -2.25 -10.89 14.21
CA ASP A 94 -3.18 -10.92 15.35
C ASP A 94 -2.69 -10.07 16.53
N LYS A 95 -1.37 -9.97 16.73
CA LYS A 95 -0.76 -9.32 17.91
C LYS A 95 0.12 -8.12 17.55
N GLY A 96 0.80 -8.17 16.41
CA GLY A 96 1.84 -7.21 16.05
C GLY A 96 1.37 -5.93 15.37
N HIS A 97 0.10 -5.83 14.94
CA HIS A 97 -0.39 -4.76 14.06
C HIS A 97 0.52 -4.54 12.83
N PHE A 98 1.04 -5.66 12.29
CA PHE A 98 2.07 -5.64 11.25
C PHE A 98 1.63 -4.88 9.99
N ASP A 99 0.37 -5.06 9.58
CA ASP A 99 -0.25 -4.35 8.46
C ASP A 99 -0.13 -2.83 8.61
N THR A 100 -0.42 -2.35 9.81
CA THR A 100 -0.45 -0.94 10.19
C THR A 100 0.96 -0.37 10.20
N ILE A 101 1.90 -1.04 10.88
CA ILE A 101 3.33 -0.68 10.90
C ILE A 101 3.87 -0.62 9.47
N TRP A 102 3.63 -1.67 8.68
CA TRP A 102 4.12 -1.76 7.32
C TRP A 102 3.60 -0.62 6.45
N LEU A 103 2.30 -0.38 6.44
CA LEU A 103 1.68 0.68 5.63
C LEU A 103 2.16 2.08 6.06
N LEU A 104 2.42 2.30 7.34
CA LEU A 104 2.97 3.55 7.87
C LEU A 104 4.44 3.81 7.49
N LEU A 105 5.23 2.81 7.10
CA LEU A 105 6.60 3.04 6.59
C LEU A 105 6.61 3.91 5.33
N ASN A 106 7.73 4.63 5.12
CA ASN A 106 7.98 5.33 3.87
C ASN A 106 8.42 4.32 2.77
N VAL A 107 8.34 4.73 1.49
CA VAL A 107 8.62 3.85 0.34
C VAL A 107 10.07 3.36 0.32
N THR A 108 11.02 4.20 0.76
CA THR A 108 12.45 3.87 0.82
C THR A 108 12.68 2.72 1.80
N GLU A 109 12.10 2.80 3.00
CA GLU A 109 12.21 1.73 4.01
C GLU A 109 11.49 0.46 3.57
N LYS A 110 10.26 0.55 3.03
CA LYS A 110 9.56 -0.61 2.45
C LYS A 110 10.42 -1.32 1.40
N LYS A 111 11.02 -0.55 0.49
CA LYS A 111 11.94 -1.07 -0.53
C LYS A 111 13.19 -1.71 0.07
N ARG A 112 13.79 -1.10 1.10
CA ARG A 112 14.93 -1.69 1.84
C ARG A 112 14.56 -3.04 2.42
N HIS A 113 13.43 -3.16 3.11
CA HIS A 113 12.97 -4.42 3.69
C HIS A 113 12.71 -5.49 2.62
N ILE A 114 12.04 -5.16 1.52
CA ILE A 114 11.81 -6.11 0.42
C ILE A 114 13.15 -6.62 -0.13
N ASN A 115 14.12 -5.73 -0.36
CA ASN A 115 15.44 -6.10 -0.86
C ASN A 115 16.23 -6.99 0.12
N GLU A 116 16.23 -6.67 1.42
CA GLU A 116 16.87 -7.54 2.43
C GLU A 116 16.12 -8.88 2.58
N GLY A 117 14.81 -8.91 2.34
CA GLY A 117 14.01 -10.15 2.31
C GLY A 117 14.38 -11.03 1.12
N LEU A 118 14.50 -10.43 -0.08
CA LEU A 118 14.96 -11.11 -1.29
C LEU A 118 16.40 -11.63 -1.14
N LYS A 119 17.30 -10.83 -0.57
CA LYS A 119 18.68 -11.24 -0.28
C LYS A 119 18.74 -12.39 0.72
N GLY A 120 18.00 -12.30 1.83
CA GLY A 120 17.88 -13.39 2.81
C GLY A 120 17.29 -14.68 2.21
N ALA A 121 16.37 -14.57 1.25
CA ALA A 121 15.85 -15.70 0.50
C ALA A 121 16.88 -16.33 -0.46
N CYS A 122 17.79 -15.54 -1.03
CA CYS A 122 18.91 -16.04 -1.85
C CYS A 122 20.03 -16.69 -1.02
N GLU A 123 20.22 -16.25 0.23
CA GLU A 123 21.18 -16.81 1.18
C GLU A 123 20.63 -18.04 1.91
N ALA A 124 19.32 -18.31 1.81
CA ALA A 124 18.70 -19.50 2.37
C ALA A 124 19.10 -20.78 1.62
N ARG A 125 19.07 -21.92 2.33
CA ARG A 125 19.40 -23.24 1.76
C ARG A 125 18.28 -23.75 0.82
N THR A 126 18.20 -23.22 -0.39
CA THR A 126 17.38 -23.76 -1.51
C THR A 126 18.26 -24.53 -2.50
N LEU A 127 17.65 -25.35 -3.36
CA LEU A 127 18.37 -26.23 -4.28
C LEU A 127 19.20 -25.47 -5.32
N TRP A 128 18.71 -24.31 -5.79
CA TRP A 128 19.36 -23.45 -6.79
C TRP A 128 19.77 -22.05 -6.26
N GLY A 129 19.72 -21.82 -4.93
CA GLY A 129 20.09 -20.55 -4.32
C GLY A 129 19.32 -19.36 -4.92
N GLN A 130 20.05 -18.36 -5.44
CA GLN A 130 19.47 -17.17 -6.05
C GLN A 130 18.66 -17.44 -7.33
N ASP A 131 18.90 -18.54 -8.05
CA ASP A 131 18.17 -18.86 -9.28
C ASP A 131 16.70 -19.20 -9.01
N CYS A 132 16.34 -19.53 -7.74
CA CYS A 132 14.94 -19.63 -7.32
C CYS A 132 14.13 -18.33 -7.54
N ARG A 133 14.80 -17.17 -7.65
CA ARG A 133 14.16 -15.89 -7.99
C ARG A 133 13.46 -15.94 -9.35
N ALA A 134 13.99 -16.71 -10.31
CA ALA A 134 13.40 -16.92 -11.64
C ALA A 134 12.00 -17.57 -11.60
N LEU A 135 11.70 -18.30 -10.52
CA LEU A 135 10.43 -19.00 -10.31
C LEU A 135 9.34 -18.08 -9.71
N CYS A 136 9.70 -16.86 -9.30
CA CYS A 136 8.90 -16.01 -8.42
C CYS A 136 8.45 -14.71 -9.10
N LEU A 137 7.66 -14.81 -10.19
CA LEU A 137 7.15 -13.63 -10.93
C LEU A 137 6.30 -12.69 -10.04
N GLU A 138 5.57 -13.21 -9.07
CA GLU A 138 4.76 -12.41 -8.15
C GLU A 138 5.60 -11.57 -7.18
N VAL A 139 6.84 -11.97 -6.91
CA VAL A 139 7.75 -11.35 -5.93
C VAL A 139 8.66 -10.33 -6.62
N THR A 140 8.06 -9.24 -7.10
CA THR A 140 8.81 -8.08 -7.60
C THR A 140 8.70 -6.90 -6.63
N VAL A 141 9.73 -6.07 -6.55
CA VAL A 141 9.68 -4.84 -5.72
C VAL A 141 8.49 -3.98 -6.14
N SER A 142 8.19 -3.93 -7.43
CA SER A 142 7.06 -3.21 -7.99
C SER A 142 5.71 -3.75 -7.50
N ASN A 143 5.48 -5.07 -7.54
CA ASN A 143 4.23 -5.70 -7.07
C ASN A 143 4.04 -5.53 -5.56
N LEU A 144 5.09 -5.75 -4.77
CA LEU A 144 5.00 -5.69 -3.31
C LEU A 144 4.80 -4.25 -2.79
N LEU A 145 5.25 -3.24 -3.54
CA LEU A 145 4.99 -1.82 -3.25
C LEU A 145 3.64 -1.30 -3.79
N MET A 146 2.86 -2.09 -4.54
CA MET A 146 1.56 -1.64 -5.09
C MET A 146 0.64 -1.07 -4.01
N GLN A 147 -0.08 0.01 -4.37
CA GLN A 147 -1.02 0.72 -3.50
C GLN A 147 -0.39 1.13 -2.15
N GLY A 148 0.77 1.78 -2.19
CA GLY A 148 1.49 2.22 -0.99
C GLY A 148 2.00 1.06 -0.13
N GLY A 149 2.23 -0.12 -0.70
CA GLY A 149 2.70 -1.32 0.01
C GLY A 149 1.61 -2.32 0.42
N LYS A 150 0.33 -2.09 0.08
CA LYS A 150 -0.75 -3.07 0.28
C LYS A 150 -0.44 -4.40 -0.42
N GLY A 151 0.22 -4.36 -1.58
CA GLY A 151 0.62 -5.55 -2.34
C GLY A 151 1.43 -6.57 -1.52
N PHE A 152 2.30 -6.11 -0.61
CA PHE A 152 3.01 -6.99 0.32
C PHE A 152 2.09 -7.58 1.39
N VAL A 153 1.18 -6.78 1.97
CA VAL A 153 0.22 -7.26 2.98
C VAL A 153 -0.71 -8.34 2.38
N ASP A 154 -1.25 -8.09 1.19
CA ASP A 154 -2.11 -9.02 0.45
C ASP A 154 -1.35 -10.28 -0.02
N PHE A 155 -0.04 -10.18 -0.22
CA PHE A 155 0.82 -11.32 -0.51
C PHE A 155 1.05 -12.17 0.74
N LEU A 156 1.33 -11.56 1.90
CA LEU A 156 1.50 -12.29 3.16
C LEU A 156 0.19 -12.94 3.63
N ALA A 157 -0.95 -12.29 3.48
CA ALA A 157 -2.26 -12.86 3.79
C ALA A 157 -2.52 -14.15 2.98
N ARG A 158 -2.27 -14.13 1.66
CA ARG A 158 -2.39 -15.33 0.81
C ARG A 158 -1.42 -16.45 1.18
N ILE A 159 -0.23 -16.12 1.69
CA ILE A 159 0.71 -17.13 2.21
C ILE A 159 0.14 -17.80 3.47
N LEU A 160 -0.43 -17.02 4.38
CA LEU A 160 -1.08 -17.53 5.60
C LEU A 160 -2.27 -18.44 5.24
N GLU A 161 -3.22 -17.94 4.46
CA GLU A 161 -4.40 -18.68 3.97
C GLU A 161 -4.01 -20.01 3.30
N SER A 162 -2.96 -20.00 2.47
CA SER A 162 -2.46 -21.21 1.81
C SER A 162 -1.86 -22.21 2.81
N SER A 163 -1.09 -21.71 3.79
CA SER A 163 -0.37 -22.55 4.76
C SER A 163 -1.30 -23.23 5.77
N GLU A 164 -2.43 -22.61 6.11
CA GLU A 164 -3.45 -23.20 7.00
C GLU A 164 -4.23 -24.37 6.38
N SER A 165 -4.26 -24.46 5.04
CA SER A 165 -5.33 -25.17 4.31
C SER A 165 -5.34 -26.70 4.31
N SER A 166 -4.26 -27.40 4.72
CA SER A 166 -4.25 -28.88 4.74
C SER A 166 -3.11 -29.51 5.56
N LEU A 167 -3.14 -30.84 5.74
CA LEU A 167 -2.03 -31.64 6.27
C LEU A 167 -0.85 -31.77 5.28
N GLN A 168 -1.06 -31.47 4.00
CA GLN A 168 -0.05 -31.51 2.95
C GLN A 168 0.64 -30.14 2.81
N PRO A 169 1.83 -30.05 2.20
CA PRO A 169 2.37 -28.76 1.80
C PRO A 169 1.47 -28.10 0.75
N ALA A 170 1.18 -26.81 0.94
CA ALA A 170 0.42 -26.05 -0.04
C ALA A 170 1.35 -25.48 -1.12
N PHE A 171 0.89 -25.41 -2.37
CA PHE A 171 1.61 -24.70 -3.42
C PHE A 171 0.92 -23.36 -3.72
N LEU A 172 1.64 -22.25 -3.54
CA LEU A 172 1.11 -20.91 -3.78
C LEU A 172 0.68 -20.76 -5.25
N PRO A 173 -0.60 -20.46 -5.55
CA PRO A 173 -1.10 -20.39 -6.92
C PRO A 173 -0.43 -19.26 -7.71
N ASN A 174 -0.08 -19.54 -8.95
CA ASN A 174 0.48 -18.57 -9.89
C ASN A 174 0.24 -19.05 -11.33
N SER A 175 -0.60 -18.32 -12.06
CA SER A 175 -1.01 -18.64 -13.42
C SER A 175 0.07 -18.50 -14.51
N TRP A 176 1.21 -17.87 -14.21
CA TRP A 176 2.41 -17.92 -15.05
C TRP A 176 3.20 -19.21 -14.79
N TRP A 177 3.41 -19.57 -13.53
CA TRP A 177 4.12 -20.80 -13.15
C TRP A 177 3.37 -22.06 -13.57
N GLU A 178 2.04 -22.07 -13.43
CA GLU A 178 1.16 -23.16 -13.85
C GLU A 178 1.22 -23.45 -15.36
N GLN A 179 1.68 -22.51 -16.20
CA GLN A 179 1.92 -22.76 -17.63
C GLN A 179 3.03 -23.81 -17.85
N ALA A 180 4.01 -23.91 -16.95
CA ALA A 180 5.06 -24.92 -17.04
C ALA A 180 4.55 -26.35 -16.78
N SER A 181 3.44 -26.51 -16.03
CA SER A 181 2.79 -27.82 -15.83
C SER A 181 2.02 -28.30 -17.06
N ASN A 182 1.63 -27.38 -17.94
CA ASN A 182 0.85 -27.65 -19.16
C ASN A 182 1.74 -27.88 -20.40
N LEU A 183 3.05 -28.04 -20.22
CA LEU A 183 3.96 -28.22 -21.34
C LEU A 183 3.69 -29.54 -22.08
N PRO A 184 3.39 -29.50 -23.38
CA PRO A 184 3.39 -30.72 -24.18
C PRO A 184 4.82 -31.27 -24.28
N ASN A 185 4.95 -32.59 -24.36
CA ASN A 185 6.24 -33.30 -24.39
C ASN A 185 7.20 -33.10 -25.60
N PRO A 186 6.85 -32.47 -26.77
CA PRO A 186 7.72 -32.47 -27.97
C PRO A 186 9.14 -31.88 -27.83
N TRP A 187 9.42 -31.16 -26.75
CA TRP A 187 10.70 -30.46 -26.55
C TRP A 187 11.83 -31.42 -26.16
N TRP A 188 11.49 -32.62 -25.67
CA TRP A 188 12.41 -33.69 -25.30
C TRP A 188 12.67 -34.68 -26.44
N GLU A 189 11.82 -34.68 -27.47
CA GLU A 189 11.92 -35.54 -28.64
C GLU A 189 12.92 -35.01 -29.69
N GLN A 190 13.52 -33.84 -29.46
CA GLN A 190 14.57 -33.25 -30.31
C GLN A 190 15.97 -33.86 -30.13
N THR A 191 16.07 -35.09 -29.61
CA THR A 191 17.23 -35.94 -29.95
C THR A 191 17.23 -36.24 -31.45
N PRO A 192 18.36 -36.07 -32.16
CA PRO A 192 18.40 -36.29 -33.61
C PRO A 192 18.05 -37.74 -33.96
N ALA A 193 16.92 -37.90 -34.65
CA ALA A 193 16.39 -39.09 -35.32
C ALA A 193 17.04 -40.44 -34.96
N THR A 194 16.45 -41.13 -33.99
CA THR A 194 16.38 -42.61 -34.01
C THR A 194 14.91 -43.00 -34.18
N ASP A 195 14.61 -43.88 -35.14
CA ASP A 195 13.28 -44.08 -35.71
C ASP A 195 12.30 -44.86 -34.80
N VAL A 196 11.93 -44.30 -33.66
CA VAL A 196 10.91 -44.84 -32.76
C VAL A 196 9.81 -43.80 -32.53
N PRO A 197 8.53 -44.07 -32.88
CA PRO A 197 7.46 -43.09 -32.77
C PRO A 197 7.04 -42.89 -31.29
N PRO A 198 7.02 -41.65 -30.77
CA PRO A 198 6.68 -41.39 -29.38
C PRO A 198 5.16 -41.37 -29.16
N ARG A 199 4.67 -42.23 -28.26
CA ARG A 199 3.28 -42.18 -27.77
C ARG A 199 3.18 -41.39 -26.47
N GLY A 200 2.93 -40.09 -26.57
CA GLY A 200 2.02 -39.33 -25.68
C GLY A 200 2.20 -39.38 -24.16
N GLN A 201 3.32 -39.88 -23.63
CA GLN A 201 3.56 -40.03 -22.20
C GLN A 201 4.53 -38.93 -21.75
N VAL A 202 4.02 -37.93 -21.02
CA VAL A 202 4.86 -36.97 -20.28
C VAL A 202 5.84 -37.77 -19.42
N SER A 203 7.13 -37.50 -19.52
CA SER A 203 8.13 -38.23 -18.74
C SER A 203 7.83 -38.02 -17.25
N GLN A 204 7.85 -39.10 -16.46
CA GLN A 204 7.62 -39.03 -15.00
C GLN A 204 8.59 -38.02 -14.35
N SER A 205 9.84 -38.09 -14.80
CA SER A 205 10.86 -37.05 -14.89
C SER A 205 10.34 -35.59 -14.90
N THR A 206 9.65 -35.13 -15.96
CA THR A 206 9.20 -33.72 -16.08
C THR A 206 8.25 -33.31 -14.96
N LYS A 207 7.37 -34.22 -14.51
CA LYS A 207 6.44 -33.95 -13.41
C LYS A 207 7.20 -33.80 -12.08
N LEU A 208 8.12 -34.71 -11.78
CA LEU A 208 8.98 -34.65 -10.59
C LEU A 208 9.77 -33.35 -10.55
N LEU A 209 10.38 -32.96 -11.67
CA LEU A 209 11.11 -31.69 -11.75
C LEU A 209 10.22 -30.47 -11.49
N PHE A 210 9.03 -30.39 -12.12
CA PHE A 210 8.10 -29.29 -11.87
C PHE A 210 7.68 -29.23 -10.38
N GLU A 211 7.50 -30.38 -9.74
CA GLU A 211 7.15 -30.49 -8.32
C GLU A 211 8.31 -30.03 -7.41
N VAL A 212 9.54 -30.50 -7.65
CA VAL A 212 10.76 -30.03 -6.96
C VAL A 212 11.00 -28.54 -7.18
N ALA A 213 10.74 -28.03 -8.38
CA ALA A 213 10.81 -26.60 -8.70
C ALA A 213 9.76 -25.79 -7.93
N THR A 214 8.52 -26.27 -7.88
CA THR A 214 7.44 -25.68 -7.10
C THR A 214 7.78 -25.67 -5.61
N ILE A 215 8.35 -26.74 -5.07
CA ILE A 215 8.76 -26.83 -3.66
C ILE A 215 9.82 -25.77 -3.33
N ASN A 216 10.86 -25.65 -4.16
CA ASN A 216 11.93 -24.67 -3.95
C ASN A 216 11.44 -23.22 -4.14
N ARG A 217 10.54 -22.96 -5.08
CA ARG A 217 9.83 -21.67 -5.22
C ARG A 217 9.11 -21.30 -3.92
N ASN A 218 8.30 -22.20 -3.38
CA ASN A 218 7.56 -21.96 -2.13
C ASN A 218 8.50 -21.78 -0.93
N LYS A 219 9.61 -22.53 -0.85
CA LYS A 219 10.67 -22.33 0.15
C LYS A 219 11.34 -20.95 0.04
N PHE A 220 11.65 -20.47 -1.17
CA PHE A 220 12.24 -19.15 -1.40
C PHE A 220 11.30 -18.04 -0.93
N ILE A 221 10.03 -18.09 -1.34
CA ILE A 221 8.97 -17.16 -0.91
C ILE A 221 8.85 -17.13 0.62
N SER A 222 8.94 -18.31 1.25
CA SER A 222 8.88 -18.48 2.71
C SER A 222 10.05 -17.87 3.50
N LYS A 223 10.99 -17.17 2.84
CA LYS A 223 12.14 -16.49 3.47
C LYS A 223 12.14 -14.97 3.33
N LEU A 224 11.11 -14.38 2.71
CA LEU A 224 10.99 -12.93 2.49
C LEU A 224 10.71 -12.09 3.76
N PHE A 225 10.80 -12.68 4.94
CA PHE A 225 10.34 -12.14 6.23
C PHE A 225 11.37 -11.28 6.99
N SER A 226 12.31 -10.63 6.29
CA SER A 226 13.38 -9.81 6.90
C SER A 226 12.85 -8.71 7.85
N VAL A 227 11.72 -8.10 7.49
CA VAL A 227 11.06 -6.99 8.20
C VAL A 227 10.76 -7.30 9.67
N ILE A 228 10.54 -8.57 10.01
CA ILE A 228 10.20 -9.01 11.37
C ILE A 228 11.36 -8.79 12.33
N SER A 229 12.58 -9.04 11.87
CA SER A 229 13.80 -8.80 12.64
C SER A 229 13.94 -7.32 12.98
N ASP A 230 13.74 -6.44 11.99
CA ASP A 230 13.84 -5.00 12.14
C ASP A 230 12.76 -4.40 13.06
N ILE A 231 11.52 -4.90 12.98
CA ILE A 231 10.43 -4.53 13.91
C ILE A 231 10.80 -4.96 15.34
N THR A 232 11.18 -6.23 15.52
CA THR A 232 11.53 -6.81 16.84
C THR A 232 12.72 -6.09 17.47
N ASN A 233 13.72 -5.73 16.67
CA ASN A 233 14.96 -5.10 17.12
C ASN A 233 14.88 -3.56 17.12
N ARG A 234 13.72 -2.97 16.79
CA ARG A 234 13.50 -1.51 16.69
C ARG A 234 14.57 -0.79 15.86
N SER A 235 14.83 -1.28 14.63
CA SER A 235 15.87 -0.71 13.76
C SER A 235 15.63 0.78 13.45
N GLU A 236 16.67 1.51 13.00
CA GLU A 236 16.61 2.97 12.84
C GLU A 236 15.42 3.44 11.98
N GLY A 237 15.18 2.75 10.84
CA GLY A 237 14.06 3.04 9.94
C GLY A 237 12.68 2.74 10.52
N MET A 238 12.60 1.93 11.57
CA MET A 238 11.36 1.58 12.27
C MET A 238 11.02 2.58 13.38
N LYS A 239 12.00 3.27 13.98
CA LYS A 239 11.80 4.10 15.19
C LYS A 239 10.63 5.08 15.10
N GLY A 240 10.51 5.81 13.98
CA GLY A 240 9.43 6.80 13.80
C GLY A 240 8.03 6.16 13.77
N VAL A 241 7.90 5.01 13.11
CA VAL A 241 6.61 4.27 13.03
C VAL A 241 6.31 3.58 14.35
N LEU A 242 7.29 2.96 15.00
CA LEU A 242 7.09 2.30 16.30
C LEU A 242 6.77 3.32 17.40
N HIS A 243 7.47 4.45 17.46
CA HIS A 243 7.13 5.55 18.35
C HIS A 243 5.69 6.04 18.09
N PHE A 244 5.29 6.20 16.84
CA PHE A 244 3.90 6.53 16.50
C PHE A 244 2.93 5.45 17.00
N MET A 245 3.16 4.16 16.74
CA MET A 245 2.29 3.06 17.19
C MET A 245 2.21 2.94 18.72
N GLU A 246 3.27 3.28 19.44
CA GLU A 246 3.35 3.22 20.91
C GLU A 246 2.65 4.40 21.59
N ASN A 247 2.58 5.55 20.94
CA ASN A 247 1.92 6.75 21.46
C ASN A 247 0.51 6.97 20.89
N THR A 248 0.17 6.33 19.77
CA THR A 248 -1.11 6.48 19.06
C THR A 248 -2.05 5.32 19.37
N LYS A 249 -3.32 5.61 19.65
CA LYS A 249 -4.37 4.58 19.83
C LYS A 249 -4.46 3.71 18.56
N GLY A 250 -4.43 2.38 18.68
CA GLY A 250 -4.29 1.46 17.52
C GLY A 250 -5.39 1.53 16.44
N TYR A 251 -6.54 2.15 16.71
CA TYR A 251 -7.57 2.44 15.69
C TYR A 251 -7.30 3.76 14.94
N VAL A 252 -6.75 4.79 15.60
CA VAL A 252 -6.18 6.00 14.96
C VAL A 252 -5.05 5.57 14.01
N ALA A 253 -4.12 4.74 14.49
CA ALA A 253 -2.98 4.30 13.69
C ALA A 253 -3.40 3.53 12.42
N ARG A 254 -4.39 2.63 12.53
CA ARG A 254 -4.99 1.93 11.38
C ARG A 254 -5.65 2.89 10.39
N ALA A 255 -6.40 3.88 10.87
CA ALA A 255 -7.02 4.87 10.00
C ALA A 255 -5.97 5.76 9.28
N VAL A 256 -4.86 6.14 9.94
CA VAL A 256 -3.73 6.82 9.29
C VAL A 256 -3.07 5.92 8.24
N ALA A 257 -2.85 4.64 8.56
CA ALA A 257 -2.29 3.65 7.62
C ALA A 257 -3.17 3.48 6.37
N GLN A 258 -4.48 3.35 6.55
CA GLN A 258 -5.47 3.26 5.46
C GLN A 258 -5.54 4.55 4.63
N ALA A 259 -5.54 5.72 5.28
CA ALA A 259 -5.49 7.01 4.58
C ALA A 259 -4.23 7.11 3.70
N LYS A 260 -3.08 6.67 4.23
CA LYS A 260 -1.79 6.66 3.52
C LYS A 260 -1.76 5.74 2.30
N MET A 261 -2.54 4.66 2.26
CA MET A 261 -2.71 3.84 1.05
C MET A 261 -3.38 4.60 -0.11
N THR A 262 -4.14 5.66 0.18
CA THR A 262 -4.73 6.54 -0.84
C THR A 262 -3.75 7.58 -1.37
N PHE A 263 -2.55 7.65 -0.79
CA PHE A 263 -1.51 8.59 -1.21
C PHE A 263 -0.65 7.98 -2.33
N ARG A 264 -0.20 8.85 -3.22
CA ARG A 264 0.74 8.60 -4.30
C ARG A 264 2.15 8.73 -3.78
N ASP A 265 3.04 7.86 -4.25
CA ASP A 265 4.46 7.90 -3.93
C ASP A 265 5.23 8.94 -4.76
N LYS A 266 4.62 9.44 -5.84
CA LYS A 266 5.20 10.46 -6.74
C LYS A 266 4.14 11.46 -7.19
N PRO A 267 4.51 12.74 -7.44
CA PRO A 267 3.61 13.68 -8.07
C PRO A 267 3.18 13.18 -9.45
N LEU A 268 1.93 13.49 -9.83
CA LEU A 268 1.45 13.29 -11.19
C LEU A 268 2.28 14.06 -12.20
N VAL A 269 2.46 13.44 -13.35
CA VAL A 269 2.82 14.11 -14.59
C VAL A 269 1.51 14.48 -15.29
N CYS A 270 1.24 15.78 -15.43
CA CYS A 270 0.07 16.29 -16.15
C CYS A 270 0.54 17.18 -17.31
N CYS A 271 -0.26 17.30 -18.37
CA CYS A 271 0.06 18.18 -19.47
C CYS A 271 -0.23 19.64 -19.08
N GLU A 272 0.77 20.51 -19.11
CA GLU A 272 0.61 21.92 -18.74
C GLU A 272 -0.46 22.64 -19.59
N ASN A 273 -0.72 22.17 -20.81
CA ASN A 273 -1.76 22.74 -21.68
C ASN A 273 -3.16 22.16 -21.44
N CYS A 274 -3.32 20.84 -21.57
CA CYS A 274 -4.64 20.18 -21.59
C CYS A 274 -4.96 19.36 -20.33
N THR A 275 -4.16 19.51 -19.27
CA THR A 275 -4.24 18.89 -17.94
C THR A 275 -4.22 17.37 -17.85
N LYS A 276 -4.40 16.65 -18.96
CA LYS A 276 -4.39 15.18 -19.01
C LYS A 276 -3.11 14.55 -18.49
N THR A 277 -3.27 13.43 -17.80
CA THR A 277 -2.26 12.48 -17.32
C THR A 277 -1.89 11.45 -18.40
N PRO A 278 -0.79 10.67 -18.24
CA PRO A 278 -0.50 9.52 -19.10
C PRO A 278 -1.65 8.52 -19.19
N GLU A 279 -2.29 8.23 -18.07
CA GLU A 279 -3.37 7.25 -17.95
C GLU A 279 -4.61 7.65 -18.78
N GLU A 280 -4.91 8.95 -18.87
CA GLU A 280 -6.02 9.50 -19.67
C GLU A 280 -5.73 9.63 -21.18
N ILE A 281 -4.48 9.39 -21.61
CA ILE A 281 -4.09 9.45 -23.03
C ILE A 281 -3.79 8.05 -23.57
N GLY A 282 -3.18 7.19 -22.75
CA GLY A 282 -2.90 5.80 -23.07
C GLY A 282 -1.66 5.28 -22.36
N GLN A 283 -1.65 3.98 -22.06
CA GLN A 283 -0.48 3.32 -21.46
C GLN A 283 0.76 3.49 -22.35
N GLY A 284 1.91 3.80 -21.75
CA GLY A 284 3.19 3.97 -22.44
C GLY A 284 3.45 5.35 -23.05
N VAL A 285 2.50 6.29 -23.00
CA VAL A 285 2.70 7.66 -23.51
C VAL A 285 3.76 8.40 -22.71
N ARG A 286 4.90 8.71 -23.36
CA ARG A 286 5.97 9.53 -22.77
C ARG A 286 5.69 11.01 -22.96
N PHE A 287 5.56 11.74 -21.85
CA PHE A 287 5.39 13.19 -21.87
C PHE A 287 6.72 13.87 -22.18
N MET A 288 6.70 14.86 -23.06
CA MET A 288 7.86 15.68 -23.38
C MET A 288 8.13 16.64 -22.22
N VAL A 289 9.39 16.78 -21.80
CA VAL A 289 9.81 17.77 -20.81
C VAL A 289 10.43 18.97 -21.51
N TYR A 290 10.00 20.18 -21.15
CA TYR A 290 10.56 21.39 -21.74
C TYR A 290 11.99 21.67 -21.25
N SER A 291 12.96 21.49 -22.16
CA SER A 291 14.40 21.43 -21.85
C SER A 291 14.96 22.70 -21.20
N VAL A 292 14.53 23.90 -21.62
CA VAL A 292 15.08 25.15 -21.10
C VAL A 292 14.70 25.39 -19.64
N CYS A 293 13.47 25.05 -19.23
CA CYS A 293 13.07 25.14 -17.82
C CYS A 293 13.74 24.08 -16.95
N LYS A 294 13.87 22.84 -17.47
CA LYS A 294 14.62 21.79 -16.77
C LYS A 294 16.09 22.19 -16.56
N ALA A 295 16.75 22.72 -17.58
CA ALA A 295 18.16 23.11 -17.51
C ALA A 295 18.42 24.37 -16.68
N LYS A 296 17.59 25.42 -16.81
CA LYS A 296 17.84 26.72 -16.14
C LYS A 296 17.24 26.85 -14.74
N LEU A 297 16.18 26.10 -14.43
CA LEU A 297 15.39 26.28 -13.21
C LEU A 297 15.27 24.98 -12.39
N ASN A 298 15.83 23.85 -12.86
CA ASN A 298 15.56 22.51 -12.32
C ASN A 298 14.04 22.22 -12.19
N PHE A 299 13.25 22.79 -13.10
CA PHE A 299 11.80 22.77 -13.07
C PHE A 299 11.24 22.08 -14.32
N GLU A 300 10.53 20.97 -14.12
CA GLU A 300 10.02 20.14 -15.21
C GLU A 300 8.60 20.55 -15.57
N ILE A 301 8.40 20.94 -16.84
CA ILE A 301 7.10 21.25 -17.41
C ILE A 301 6.82 20.21 -18.49
N HIS A 302 5.69 19.52 -18.36
CA HIS A 302 5.37 18.35 -19.14
C HIS A 302 4.29 18.66 -20.17
N TYR A 303 4.47 18.16 -21.39
CA TYR A 303 3.50 18.27 -22.47
C TYR A 303 3.28 16.90 -23.11
N CYS A 304 2.02 16.48 -23.27
CA CYS A 304 1.69 15.22 -23.93
C CYS A 304 1.93 15.22 -25.45
N SER A 305 2.08 16.40 -26.06
CA SER A 305 2.30 16.55 -27.50
C SER A 305 2.93 17.90 -27.84
N GLN A 306 3.60 17.99 -29.00
CA GLN A 306 4.12 19.26 -29.53
C GLN A 306 3.00 20.26 -29.86
N SER A 307 1.80 19.78 -30.18
CA SER A 307 0.62 20.64 -30.36
C SER A 307 0.25 21.35 -29.07
N CYS A 308 0.14 20.62 -27.95
CA CYS A 308 -0.11 21.19 -26.63
C CYS A 308 0.98 22.17 -26.20
N GLN A 309 2.26 21.85 -26.44
CA GLN A 309 3.36 22.77 -26.15
C GLN A 309 3.26 24.07 -26.96
N LYS A 310 2.94 23.99 -28.26
CA LYS A 310 2.79 25.16 -29.15
C LYS A 310 1.62 26.07 -28.73
N GLN A 311 0.50 25.50 -28.29
CA GLN A 311 -0.65 26.24 -27.79
C GLN A 311 -0.30 27.03 -26.51
N ASP A 312 0.31 26.37 -25.53
CA ASP A 312 0.69 26.97 -24.25
C ASP A 312 1.88 27.96 -24.37
N TRP A 313 2.70 27.84 -25.41
CA TRP A 313 3.92 28.63 -25.61
C TRP A 313 3.71 30.14 -25.50
N SER A 314 2.57 30.66 -25.94
CA SER A 314 2.24 32.10 -25.89
C SER A 314 2.22 32.68 -24.47
N LEU A 315 1.82 31.86 -23.49
CA LEU A 315 1.84 32.14 -22.05
C LEU A 315 3.19 31.75 -21.47
N HIS A 316 3.63 30.51 -21.70
CA HIS A 316 4.83 29.95 -21.09
C HIS A 316 6.11 30.75 -21.41
N LYS A 317 6.27 31.24 -22.65
CA LYS A 317 7.46 31.99 -23.10
C LYS A 317 7.78 33.23 -22.26
N ARG A 318 6.80 33.79 -21.54
CA ARG A 318 6.96 34.98 -20.69
C ARG A 318 7.78 34.67 -19.43
N ALA A 319 7.65 33.44 -18.91
CA ALA A 319 8.30 32.95 -17.68
C ALA A 319 9.44 31.95 -17.94
N CYS A 320 9.42 31.29 -19.11
CA CYS A 320 10.42 30.36 -19.61
C CYS A 320 11.86 30.73 -19.21
N GLY A 321 12.52 29.85 -18.45
CA GLY A 321 13.91 30.00 -18.04
C GLY A 321 14.24 31.22 -17.15
N LYS A 322 13.21 31.91 -16.61
CA LYS A 322 13.35 33.06 -15.71
C LYS A 322 12.78 32.80 -14.31
N LYS A 323 11.64 32.11 -14.23
CA LYS A 323 10.99 31.72 -12.96
C LYS A 323 10.19 30.43 -13.13
N SER A 324 10.14 29.61 -12.09
CA SER A 324 9.30 28.41 -12.02
C SER A 324 7.83 28.82 -11.93
N VAL A 325 7.12 28.73 -13.05
CA VAL A 325 5.68 28.99 -13.13
C VAL A 325 5.01 27.73 -13.66
N SER A 326 4.11 27.17 -12.85
CA SER A 326 3.10 26.22 -13.29
C SER A 326 1.73 26.88 -13.22
N LYS A 327 0.73 26.22 -13.80
CA LYS A 327 -0.71 26.53 -13.61
C LYS A 327 -1.27 26.00 -12.29
N GLY A 328 -0.44 25.47 -11.38
CA GLY A 328 -0.89 24.91 -10.10
C GLY A 328 -1.76 23.66 -10.29
N LEU A 329 -1.40 22.77 -11.22
CA LEU A 329 -2.20 21.59 -11.55
C LEU A 329 -2.23 20.59 -10.37
N SER A 330 -3.44 20.25 -9.91
CA SER A 330 -3.67 19.32 -8.80
C SER A 330 -3.00 17.96 -9.03
N GLY A 331 -2.28 17.49 -8.01
CA GLY A 331 -1.51 16.24 -8.04
C GLY A 331 -0.07 16.41 -8.52
N THR A 332 0.33 17.54 -9.12
CA THR A 332 1.68 17.72 -9.69
C THR A 332 2.71 18.24 -8.68
N LYS A 333 4.01 18.26 -9.03
CA LYS A 333 5.10 18.64 -8.11
C LYS A 333 4.96 20.04 -7.47
N GLY A 334 4.15 20.93 -8.04
CA GLY A 334 3.87 22.26 -7.49
C GLY A 334 2.64 22.34 -6.56
N ASP A 335 1.91 21.25 -6.36
CA ASP A 335 0.79 21.14 -5.43
C ASP A 335 1.29 20.68 -4.05
N SER A 336 1.01 21.41 -2.97
CA SER A 336 1.34 21.02 -1.59
C SER A 336 0.76 19.65 -1.25
N LEU A 337 -0.37 19.31 -1.85
CA LEU A 337 -1.16 18.10 -1.62
C LEU A 337 -1.02 17.10 -2.77
N TRP A 338 0.09 17.14 -3.52
CA TRP A 338 0.37 16.27 -4.68
C TRP A 338 0.22 14.78 -4.35
N ALA A 339 0.57 14.42 -3.11
CA ALA A 339 0.52 13.06 -2.61
C ALA A 339 -0.90 12.52 -2.55
N PHE A 340 -1.93 13.35 -2.44
CA PHE A 340 -3.29 12.85 -2.43
C PHE A 340 -3.82 12.60 -3.85
N SER A 341 -4.59 11.52 -4.04
CA SER A 341 -5.30 11.30 -5.30
C SER A 341 -6.21 12.48 -5.67
N ASN A 342 -6.33 12.78 -6.97
CA ASN A 342 -7.29 13.78 -7.47
C ASN A 342 -8.75 13.31 -7.28
N SER A 343 -8.96 12.01 -7.04
CA SER A 343 -10.24 11.43 -6.64
C SER A 343 -10.50 11.44 -5.13
N ASN A 344 -9.56 11.92 -4.31
CA ASN A 344 -9.73 11.99 -2.86
C ASN A 344 -10.43 13.33 -2.50
N PRO A 345 -11.68 13.32 -2.00
CA PRO A 345 -12.43 14.55 -1.70
C PRO A 345 -11.78 15.37 -0.59
N THR A 346 -11.14 14.71 0.39
CA THR A 346 -10.34 15.37 1.44
C THR A 346 -9.25 16.26 0.83
N ALA A 347 -8.63 15.84 -0.27
CA ALA A 347 -7.54 16.60 -0.87
C ALA A 347 -8.00 17.79 -1.70
N GLU A 348 -9.18 17.69 -2.31
CA GLU A 348 -9.80 18.83 -2.99
C GLU A 348 -10.20 19.89 -1.96
N MET A 349 -10.81 19.45 -0.86
CA MET A 349 -11.13 20.29 0.29
C MET A 349 -9.87 20.99 0.86
N LEU A 350 -8.80 20.23 1.13
CA LEU A 350 -7.55 20.79 1.66
C LEU A 350 -6.93 21.85 0.74
N ARG A 351 -6.95 21.65 -0.59
CA ARG A 351 -6.45 22.64 -1.56
C ARG A 351 -7.22 23.96 -1.53
N ASN A 352 -8.38 24.04 -0.90
CA ASN A 352 -9.20 25.25 -0.83
C ASN A 352 -9.10 26.00 0.50
N PHE A 353 -8.41 25.44 1.52
CA PHE A 353 -8.06 26.20 2.74
C PHE A 353 -6.96 27.23 2.51
N ASP A 354 -5.86 26.86 1.84
CA ASP A 354 -4.64 27.68 1.61
C ASP A 354 -4.84 29.02 0.88
N LYS A 355 -6.06 29.33 0.43
CA LYS A 355 -6.31 30.49 -0.44
C LYS A 355 -6.80 31.66 0.40
N GLU A 356 -5.90 32.24 1.21
CA GLU A 356 -6.15 33.46 1.98
C GLU A 356 -6.92 34.50 1.14
N GLY A 357 -8.05 34.95 1.65
CA GLY A 357 -8.91 35.93 0.97
C GLY A 357 -9.77 35.39 -0.18
N ARG A 358 -9.73 34.10 -0.54
CA ARG A 358 -10.78 33.51 -1.39
C ARG A 358 -12.01 33.16 -0.57
N GLN A 359 -13.13 33.71 -1.00
CA GLN A 359 -14.46 33.40 -0.49
C GLN A 359 -14.86 31.98 -0.92
N LEU A 360 -14.64 30.97 -0.08
CA LEU A 360 -15.00 29.59 -0.36
C LEU A 360 -14.14 28.97 -1.49
N THR A 361 -14.73 28.46 -2.59
CA THR A 361 -16.02 28.82 -3.21
C THR A 361 -17.11 27.75 -3.17
N SER A 362 -16.81 26.53 -2.74
CA SER A 362 -17.59 25.31 -2.96
C SER A 362 -18.12 24.70 -1.65
N LEU A 363 -19.25 23.98 -1.74
CA LEU A 363 -19.76 23.10 -0.68
C LEU A 363 -18.73 22.08 -0.17
N ARG A 364 -17.83 21.62 -1.06
CA ARG A 364 -16.77 20.66 -0.69
C ARG A 364 -15.78 21.22 0.32
N ASP A 365 -15.60 22.54 0.33
CA ASP A 365 -14.54 23.22 1.09
C ASP A 365 -14.86 23.31 2.59
N ILE A 366 -16.10 22.98 2.95
CA ILE A 366 -16.64 22.93 4.33
C ILE A 366 -17.06 21.51 4.72
N GLY A 367 -16.63 20.48 3.97
CA GLY A 367 -17.00 19.09 4.23
C GLY A 367 -18.38 18.67 3.72
N VAL A 368 -19.09 19.51 2.96
CA VAL A 368 -20.38 19.14 2.35
C VAL A 368 -20.16 18.61 0.94
N ASN A 369 -19.77 17.33 0.86
CA ASN A 369 -19.62 16.66 -0.43
C ASN A 369 -20.97 16.29 -1.07
N PRO A 370 -21.04 16.16 -2.41
CA PRO A 370 -22.21 15.62 -3.11
C PRO A 370 -22.52 14.20 -2.62
N CYS A 371 -23.68 14.02 -2.00
CA CYS A 371 -24.10 12.75 -1.45
C CYS A 371 -24.45 11.75 -2.56
N LYS A 372 -24.02 10.48 -2.43
CA LYS A 372 -24.36 9.41 -3.40
C LYS A 372 -25.76 8.80 -3.22
N GLY A 373 -26.59 9.39 -2.36
CA GLY A 373 -27.97 8.99 -2.14
C GLY A 373 -28.71 10.01 -1.27
N LYS A 374 -29.87 9.63 -0.73
CA LYS A 374 -30.73 10.55 0.03
C LYS A 374 -30.24 10.72 1.47
N ARG A 375 -29.89 11.94 1.87
CA ARG A 375 -29.65 12.32 3.29
C ARG A 375 -30.96 12.26 4.09
N THR A 376 -30.87 12.23 5.42
CA THR A 376 -32.06 12.48 6.25
C THR A 376 -32.45 13.96 6.14
N PRO A 377 -33.71 14.35 6.44
CA PRO A 377 -34.09 15.77 6.42
C PRO A 377 -33.24 16.64 7.34
N ALA A 378 -32.80 16.11 8.49
CA ALA A 378 -31.89 16.80 9.40
C ALA A 378 -30.49 17.00 8.79
N ALA A 379 -29.90 15.96 8.17
CA ALA A 379 -28.60 16.07 7.54
C ALA A 379 -28.61 16.92 6.26
N GLU A 380 -29.73 16.99 5.54
CA GLU A 380 -29.90 17.95 4.44
C GLU A 380 -29.98 19.39 4.96
N HIS A 381 -30.77 19.64 6.01
CA HIS A 381 -30.84 20.95 6.66
C HIS A 381 -29.47 21.41 7.20
N GLN A 382 -28.70 20.50 7.79
CA GLN A 382 -27.34 20.76 8.24
C GLN A 382 -26.42 21.16 7.07
N ALA A 383 -26.54 20.49 5.93
CA ALA A 383 -25.79 20.82 4.71
C ALA A 383 -26.18 22.20 4.15
N GLU A 384 -27.47 22.53 4.11
CA GLU A 384 -27.99 23.85 3.71
C GLU A 384 -27.46 24.98 4.62
N MET A 385 -27.46 24.76 5.94
CA MET A 385 -26.96 25.75 6.90
C MET A 385 -25.45 25.98 6.76
N LEU A 386 -24.67 24.91 6.58
CA LEU A 386 -23.24 25.00 6.30
C LEU A 386 -22.96 25.73 4.98
N GLU A 387 -23.77 25.51 3.94
CA GLU A 387 -23.65 26.25 2.67
C GLU A 387 -23.80 27.77 2.86
N ALA A 388 -24.75 28.17 3.70
CA ALA A 388 -25.11 29.56 3.97
C ALA A 388 -24.08 30.31 4.83
N ASP A 389 -23.41 29.64 5.78
CA ASP A 389 -22.36 30.24 6.62
C ASP A 389 -21.11 29.36 6.72
N ARG A 390 -20.22 29.57 5.74
CA ARG A 390 -19.00 28.79 5.51
C ARG A 390 -17.89 29.02 6.55
N ASN A 391 -18.12 29.89 7.54
CA ASN A 391 -17.20 30.09 8.67
C ASN A 391 -17.52 29.15 9.85
N VAL A 392 -18.60 28.37 9.76
CA VAL A 392 -19.06 27.44 10.78
C VAL A 392 -18.65 26.02 10.39
N ASP A 393 -18.12 25.27 11.35
CA ASP A 393 -17.71 23.88 11.12
C ASP A 393 -18.85 22.90 11.33
N TYR A 394 -19.82 23.25 12.19
CA TYR A 394 -21.06 22.51 12.41
C TYR A 394 -22.14 23.41 13.03
N PHE A 395 -23.42 23.14 12.76
CA PHE A 395 -24.52 23.76 13.51
C PHE A 395 -25.08 22.79 14.55
N LEU A 396 -25.44 23.30 15.72
CA LEU A 396 -26.12 22.55 16.78
C LEU A 396 -27.45 23.22 17.11
N PHE A 397 -28.50 22.44 17.37
CA PHE A 397 -29.81 23.00 17.67
C PHE A 397 -30.16 22.80 19.14
N THR A 398 -30.58 23.86 19.81
CA THR A 398 -31.13 23.79 21.18
C THR A 398 -32.49 23.08 21.18
N ALA A 399 -33.02 22.76 22.37
CA ALA A 399 -34.36 22.19 22.50
C ALA A 399 -35.50 23.07 21.94
N SER A 400 -35.27 24.38 21.75
CA SER A 400 -36.20 25.32 21.11
C SER A 400 -35.96 25.50 19.60
N GLY A 401 -35.03 24.76 19.00
CA GLY A 401 -34.67 24.90 17.57
C GLY A 401 -33.78 26.10 17.25
N GLU A 402 -33.32 26.85 18.26
CA GLU A 402 -32.34 27.92 18.06
C GLU A 402 -30.99 27.31 17.66
N ALA A 403 -30.44 27.75 16.54
CA ALA A 403 -29.17 27.28 16.00
C ALA A 403 -27.96 27.93 16.71
N VAL A 404 -26.99 27.11 17.07
CA VAL A 404 -25.73 27.47 17.73
C VAL A 404 -24.59 27.12 16.77
N ARG A 405 -23.72 28.11 16.50
CA ARG A 405 -22.54 27.94 15.64
C ARG A 405 -21.46 27.19 16.42
N PHE A 406 -20.99 26.06 15.89
CA PHE A 406 -19.79 25.39 16.36
C PHE A 406 -18.62 25.73 15.42
N VAL A 407 -17.59 26.35 15.97
CA VAL A 407 -16.37 26.77 15.27
C VAL A 407 -15.19 26.15 16.01
N ILE A 408 -14.22 25.64 15.26
CA ILE A 408 -13.02 24.98 15.78
C ILE A 408 -11.81 25.87 15.49
N ASP A 409 -11.18 26.35 16.56
CA ASP A 409 -10.05 27.29 16.48
C ASP A 409 -8.71 26.60 16.16
N ASP A 410 -8.51 25.34 16.59
CA ASP A 410 -7.31 24.57 16.28
C ASP A 410 -7.33 24.08 14.82
N PRO A 411 -6.38 24.50 13.94
CA PRO A 411 -6.44 24.16 12.52
C PRO A 411 -6.36 22.66 12.23
N GLY A 412 -5.60 21.91 13.03
CA GLY A 412 -5.51 20.46 12.90
C GLY A 412 -6.83 19.78 13.26
N ALA A 413 -7.43 20.15 14.38
CA ALA A 413 -8.70 19.58 14.82
C ALA A 413 -9.84 19.96 13.87
N LYS A 414 -9.84 21.20 13.36
CA LYS A 414 -10.75 21.69 12.32
C LYS A 414 -10.64 20.83 11.06
N MET A 415 -9.44 20.67 10.52
CA MET A 415 -9.16 19.81 9.37
C MET A 415 -9.65 18.37 9.57
N ILE A 416 -9.27 17.72 10.68
CA ILE A 416 -9.67 16.33 10.94
C ILE A 416 -11.17 16.20 11.18
N PHE A 417 -11.80 17.15 11.88
CA PHE A 417 -13.25 17.18 12.09
C PHE A 417 -14.00 17.29 10.77
N GLN A 418 -13.60 18.22 9.91
CA GLN A 418 -14.26 18.43 8.63
C GLN A 418 -14.00 17.30 7.63
N ILE A 419 -12.88 16.57 7.73
CA ILE A 419 -12.65 15.32 6.97
C ILE A 419 -13.70 14.27 7.36
N ASN A 420 -13.95 14.09 8.66
CA ASN A 420 -14.98 13.18 9.14
C ASN A 420 -16.38 13.65 8.71
N CYS A 421 -16.67 14.96 8.81
CA CYS A 421 -17.91 15.56 8.30
C CYS A 421 -18.09 15.27 6.80
N GLY A 422 -17.01 15.47 6.03
CA GLY A 422 -16.86 15.10 4.63
C GLY A 422 -17.29 13.67 4.33
N TRP A 423 -16.81 12.69 5.10
CA TRP A 423 -17.13 11.28 4.89
C TRP A 423 -18.58 10.96 5.25
N VAL A 424 -19.02 11.41 6.42
CA VAL A 424 -20.38 11.21 6.95
C VAL A 424 -21.44 11.82 6.02
N MET A 425 -21.19 13.01 5.46
CA MET A 425 -22.11 13.69 4.52
C MET A 425 -22.07 13.12 3.09
N THR A 426 -21.07 12.28 2.74
CA THR A 426 -20.98 11.61 1.43
C THR A 426 -21.60 10.21 1.42
N GLN A 427 -21.36 9.43 2.48
CA GLN A 427 -21.55 7.97 2.48
C GLN A 427 -22.81 7.55 3.25
N VAL A 428 -23.90 7.37 2.50
CA VAL A 428 -25.25 7.01 2.99
C VAL A 428 -25.32 5.68 3.78
N THR A 429 -24.27 4.86 3.80
CA THR A 429 -24.24 3.53 4.45
C THR A 429 -23.04 3.32 5.36
N SER A 430 -22.20 4.33 5.55
CA SER A 430 -21.00 4.25 6.38
C SER A 430 -21.05 5.36 7.41
N ASP A 431 -21.46 5.00 8.62
CA ASP A 431 -21.44 5.93 9.76
C ASP A 431 -20.00 6.26 10.22
N THR A 432 -18.97 5.66 9.60
CA THR A 432 -17.55 5.85 9.88
C THR A 432 -17.18 7.34 9.96
N GLY A 433 -16.81 7.79 11.16
CA GLY A 433 -16.41 9.16 11.44
C GLY A 433 -17.44 9.96 12.26
N VAL A 434 -18.70 9.53 12.31
CA VAL A 434 -19.72 10.17 13.16
C VAL A 434 -19.38 10.01 14.64
N GLU A 435 -18.76 8.89 15.00
CA GLU A 435 -18.28 8.63 16.35
C GLU A 435 -17.24 9.68 16.78
N ALA A 436 -16.29 9.99 15.89
CA ALA A 436 -15.22 10.95 16.14
C ALA A 436 -15.72 12.40 16.20
N MET A 437 -16.61 12.78 15.28
CA MET A 437 -17.27 14.09 15.32
C MET A 437 -18.11 14.25 16.58
N GLY A 438 -18.97 13.27 16.87
CA GLY A 438 -19.90 13.32 18.00
C GLY A 438 -19.18 13.32 19.34
N GLU A 439 -18.10 12.54 19.49
CA GLU A 439 -17.23 12.59 20.66
C GLU A 439 -16.62 13.99 20.85
N TYR A 440 -16.07 14.58 19.80
CA TYR A 440 -15.44 15.90 19.85
C TYR A 440 -16.45 17.01 20.17
N ILE A 441 -17.60 17.03 19.48
CA ILE A 441 -18.71 17.94 19.77
C ILE A 441 -19.16 17.79 21.23
N LEU A 442 -19.33 16.56 21.72
CA LEU A 442 -19.75 16.33 23.11
C LEU A 442 -18.71 16.83 24.11
N LYS A 443 -17.40 16.68 23.86
CA LYS A 443 -16.38 17.23 24.74
C LYS A 443 -16.44 18.76 24.81
N VAL A 444 -16.55 19.44 23.66
CA VAL A 444 -16.48 20.90 23.59
C VAL A 444 -17.81 21.58 23.94
N MET A 445 -18.94 21.06 23.45
CA MET A 445 -20.24 21.76 23.48
C MET A 445 -21.24 21.25 24.52
N SER A 446 -21.01 20.12 25.21
CA SER A 446 -21.97 19.61 26.21
C SER A 446 -22.12 20.47 27.48
N ARG A 447 -21.28 21.48 27.65
CA ARG A 447 -21.36 22.51 28.71
C ARG A 447 -21.86 23.86 28.21
N TYR A 448 -22.14 23.98 26.90
CA TYR A 448 -22.63 25.22 26.32
C TYR A 448 -24.07 25.50 26.77
N PRO A 449 -24.43 26.75 27.13
CA PRO A 449 -25.79 27.08 27.57
C PRO A 449 -26.85 26.59 26.58
N ARG A 450 -27.92 25.95 27.09
CA ARG A 450 -29.03 25.35 26.31
C ARG A 450 -28.69 24.12 25.44
N LEU A 451 -27.43 23.66 25.39
CA LEU A 451 -27.03 22.42 24.72
C LEU A 451 -26.65 21.35 25.72
N SER A 452 -27.61 20.48 26.07
CA SER A 452 -27.32 19.28 26.86
C SER A 452 -26.70 18.18 25.98
N ARG A 453 -25.98 17.25 26.62
CA ARG A 453 -25.51 16.01 26.00
C ARG A 453 -26.63 15.25 25.26
N SER A 454 -27.84 15.17 25.83
CA SER A 454 -28.96 14.44 25.24
C SER A 454 -29.53 15.15 24.00
N ILE A 455 -29.49 16.48 23.95
CA ILE A 455 -29.87 17.27 22.77
C ILE A 455 -28.88 17.02 21.62
N ILE A 456 -27.57 17.11 21.88
CA ILE A 456 -26.51 16.86 20.90
C ILE A 456 -26.61 15.43 20.33
N LEU A 457 -26.73 14.42 21.19
CA LEU A 457 -26.86 13.02 20.75
C LEU A 457 -28.15 12.78 19.94
N LYS A 458 -29.26 13.41 20.32
CA LYS A 458 -30.52 13.33 19.57
C LYS A 458 -30.35 13.88 18.15
N GLN A 459 -29.79 15.08 18.01
CA GLN A 459 -29.53 15.69 16.71
C GLN A 459 -28.66 14.79 15.82
N LEU A 460 -27.51 14.32 16.33
CA LEU A 460 -26.61 13.43 15.59
C LEU A 460 -27.30 12.12 15.15
N CYS A 461 -28.23 11.60 15.97
CA CYS A 461 -29.02 10.42 15.62
C CYS A 461 -30.10 10.71 14.55
N GLU A 462 -30.66 11.92 14.49
CA GLU A 462 -31.61 12.35 13.45
C GLU A 462 -30.89 12.62 12.12
N GLU A 463 -29.66 13.13 12.16
CA GLU A 463 -28.80 13.32 10.99
C GLU A 463 -28.25 12.00 10.43
N HIS A 464 -27.76 11.11 11.31
CA HIS A 464 -26.92 9.96 10.91
C HIS A 464 -27.53 8.58 11.21
N ARG A 465 -28.80 8.54 11.61
CA ARG A 465 -29.62 7.33 11.88
C ARG A 465 -29.33 6.61 13.20
N ALA A 466 -30.15 5.61 13.49
CA ALA A 466 -30.06 4.74 14.66
C ALA A 466 -28.71 3.98 14.72
N GLY A 467 -28.18 3.78 15.92
CA GLY A 467 -26.84 3.22 16.16
C GLY A 467 -25.75 4.30 16.34
N THR A 468 -26.02 5.55 15.96
CA THR A 468 -25.07 6.68 16.09
C THR A 468 -24.71 6.96 17.55
N THR A 469 -25.70 6.94 18.45
CA THR A 469 -25.49 7.22 19.88
C THR A 469 -24.57 6.17 20.51
N GLU A 470 -24.80 4.89 20.20
CA GLU A 470 -24.03 3.75 20.70
C GLU A 470 -22.57 3.82 20.24
N LYS A 471 -22.34 4.21 18.98
CA LYS A 471 -20.99 4.38 18.40
C LYS A 471 -20.22 5.53 19.05
N ILE A 472 -20.85 6.69 19.21
CA ILE A 472 -20.26 7.85 19.90
C ILE A 472 -19.94 7.48 21.35
N MET A 473 -20.87 6.84 22.07
CA MET A 473 -20.66 6.44 23.46
C MET A 473 -19.57 5.37 23.63
N TRP A 474 -19.46 4.44 22.67
CA TRP A 474 -18.37 3.46 22.64
C TRP A 474 -17.01 4.14 22.45
N LEU A 475 -16.90 5.09 21.51
CA LEU A 475 -15.65 5.80 21.26
C LEU A 475 -15.25 6.69 22.44
N GLU A 476 -16.18 7.45 23.00
CA GLU A 476 -15.92 8.30 24.17
C GLU A 476 -15.46 7.48 25.38
N LYS A 477 -16.09 6.31 25.61
CA LYS A 477 -15.62 5.36 26.63
C LYS A 477 -14.19 4.91 26.34
N LYS A 478 -13.89 4.56 25.09
CA LYS A 478 -12.54 4.15 24.67
C LYS A 478 -11.52 5.26 24.84
N SER A 479 -11.86 6.53 24.59
CA SER A 479 -10.93 7.63 24.87
C SER A 479 -10.69 7.83 26.36
N ARG A 480 -11.72 7.84 27.20
CA ARG A 480 -11.56 7.94 28.67
C ARG A 480 -10.66 6.84 29.25
N GLU A 481 -10.77 5.61 28.72
CA GLU A 481 -9.88 4.48 29.08
C GLU A 481 -8.38 4.73 28.73
N HIS A 482 -8.08 5.69 27.85
CA HIS A 482 -6.75 5.97 27.30
C HIS A 482 -6.32 7.45 27.50
N GLY A 483 -6.93 8.14 28.47
CA GLY A 483 -6.74 9.58 28.73
C GLY A 483 -7.72 10.46 27.96
N ASP A 484 -8.19 11.54 28.61
CA ASP A 484 -9.34 12.37 28.19
C ASP A 484 -9.17 13.20 26.89
N SER A 485 -8.23 12.84 26.00
CA SER A 485 -8.19 13.31 24.62
C SER A 485 -9.15 12.51 23.74
N THR A 486 -10.03 13.22 23.02
CA THR A 486 -10.85 12.66 21.95
C THR A 486 -9.99 12.05 20.85
N PHE A 487 -10.61 11.30 19.94
CA PHE A 487 -9.98 10.83 18.71
C PHE A 487 -9.33 11.96 17.91
N ILE A 488 -10.05 13.09 17.73
CA ILE A 488 -9.58 14.21 16.91
C ILE A 488 -8.35 14.86 17.54
N GLU A 489 -8.38 15.19 18.83
CA GLU A 489 -7.23 15.76 19.54
C GLU A 489 -6.03 14.80 19.54
N SER A 490 -6.28 13.50 19.74
CA SER A 490 -5.23 12.47 19.71
C SER A 490 -4.61 12.38 18.31
N TRP A 491 -5.43 12.36 17.25
CA TRP A 491 -4.95 12.37 15.87
C TRP A 491 -4.05 13.57 15.58
N VAL A 492 -4.49 14.78 15.95
CA VAL A 492 -3.72 16.02 15.73
C VAL A 492 -2.39 15.95 16.47
N LYS A 493 -2.40 15.60 17.75
CA LYS A 493 -1.18 15.49 18.55
C LYS A 493 -0.22 14.43 18.00
N ASP A 494 -0.71 13.22 17.75
CA ASP A 494 0.12 12.04 17.55
C ASP A 494 0.60 11.91 16.09
N SER A 495 -0.15 12.43 15.11
CA SER A 495 0.25 12.40 13.69
C SER A 495 1.18 13.55 13.27
N SER A 496 1.31 14.61 14.07
CA SER A 496 2.18 15.75 13.75
C SER A 496 3.63 15.36 13.43
N PRO A 497 4.29 14.44 14.16
CA PRO A 497 5.64 13.97 13.81
C PRO A 497 5.72 13.21 12.47
N LEU A 498 4.66 12.50 12.07
CA LEU A 498 4.65 11.76 10.79
C LEU A 498 4.59 12.69 9.57
N PHE A 499 3.98 13.88 9.73
CA PHE A 499 3.78 14.85 8.65
C PHE A 499 4.76 16.04 8.70
N GLY A 500 5.81 15.96 9.53
CA GLY A 500 6.84 17.00 9.62
C GLY A 500 6.43 18.24 10.43
N GLY A 501 5.53 18.07 11.39
CA GLY A 501 4.83 19.16 12.10
C GLY A 501 3.62 19.64 11.32
N TRP A 502 2.60 20.18 12.01
CA TRP A 502 1.47 20.85 11.33
C TRP A 502 1.83 22.26 10.84
N SER A 503 3.08 22.71 11.04
CA SER A 503 3.57 24.03 10.62
C SER A 503 3.51 24.27 9.12
N TRP A 504 3.37 23.23 8.28
CA TRP A 504 3.08 23.43 6.85
C TRP A 504 1.66 23.99 6.61
N LEU A 505 0.67 23.67 7.45
CA LEU A 505 -0.67 24.30 7.42
C LEU A 505 -0.69 25.75 7.91
N GLY A 506 0.39 26.22 8.56
CA GLY A 506 0.55 27.61 9.03
C GLY A 506 1.63 28.41 8.27
N LEU A 507 2.17 27.81 7.21
CA LEU A 507 3.02 28.45 6.20
C LEU A 507 2.31 28.51 4.82
N LEU A 508 1.03 28.15 4.84
CA LEU A 508 0.02 28.25 3.79
C LEU A 508 -1.05 29.25 4.28
#